data_AF-A0A7S4BPQ2-F1
#
_entry.id   AF-A0A7S4BPQ2-F1
#
_cell.length_a   1.000
_cell.length_b   1.000
_cell.length_c   1.000
_cell.angle_alpha   90.00
_cell.angle_beta   90.00
_cell.angle_gamma   90.00
#
_symmetry.space_group_name_H-M   'P 1'
#
loop_
_entity.id
_entity.type
_entity.pdbx_description
1 polymer ?
#
loop_
_entity_poly.entity_id
_entity_poly.type
_entity_poly.pdbx_seq_one_letter_code
_entity_poly.pdbx_strand_id
1 'polypeptide(L)'
;RKLQVWRITSFTNHELCACSFGESPVRRIRSLATRRYPPESQVFPRGMAHIQSLLKMPMVMHNRQWSSNSSYLAKFGWYKSKCCAIPQDPHAFFHWFFEQQPGWGLAMYEQDWMNIEYDGVEALQTNLTLADDWLAGMAAGAHASGRTVQYCMPYPHDVLAGSAHAAVTNARATGDYFHAKHQARCI
;
A
#
# COMPACT_ATOMS: atom_id res chain seq x y z
N ARG A 1 -23.52 11.78 11.11
CA ARG A 1 -22.72 10.67 11.69
C ARG A 1 -21.31 10.79 11.13
N LYS A 2 -20.30 11.07 11.94
CA LYS A 2 -18.91 11.21 11.47
C LYS A 2 -18.32 9.80 11.31
N LEU A 3 -17.93 9.42 10.09
CA LEU A 3 -17.14 8.21 9.82
C LEU A 3 -15.76 8.42 10.47
N GLN A 4 -15.45 7.65 11.51
CA GLN A 4 -14.10 7.54 12.05
C GLN A 4 -13.37 6.48 11.22
N VAL A 5 -12.48 6.90 10.33
CA VAL A 5 -11.64 6.01 9.53
C VAL A 5 -10.38 5.70 10.35
N TRP A 6 -10.21 4.45 10.75
CA TRP A 6 -8.98 3.99 11.40
C TRP A 6 -8.01 3.49 10.32
N ARG A 7 -6.91 4.22 10.12
CA ARG A 7 -5.83 3.83 9.21
C ARG A 7 -4.92 2.84 9.95
N ILE A 8 -4.98 1.56 9.58
CA ILE A 8 -4.03 0.55 10.09
C ILE A 8 -2.96 0.37 9.01
N THR A 9 -1.85 1.07 9.22
CA THR A 9 -0.63 0.93 8.44
C THR A 9 0.09 -0.35 8.85
N SER A 10 0.31 -1.29 7.92
CA SER A 10 1.18 -2.43 8.17
C SER A 10 2.64 -1.94 8.17
N PHE A 11 3.15 -1.60 9.34
CA PHE A 11 4.56 -1.27 9.52
C PHE A 11 5.36 -2.57 9.70
N THR A 12 6.24 -2.88 8.76
CA THR A 12 7.21 -3.98 8.91
C THR A 12 8.60 -3.42 9.13
N ASN A 13 8.84 -2.99 10.37
CA ASN A 13 10.07 -3.11 11.17
C ASN A 13 10.02 -2.07 12.30
N HIS A 14 9.84 -2.56 13.53
CA HIS A 14 9.89 -1.84 14.81
C HIS A 14 9.09 -0.53 14.90
N GLU A 15 8.15 -0.54 15.85
CA GLU A 15 7.38 0.59 16.39
C GLU A 15 6.05 0.90 15.65
N LEU A 16 4.97 0.49 16.33
CA LEU A 16 3.60 0.91 16.12
C LEU A 16 3.47 2.43 16.23
N CYS A 17 2.75 3.08 15.32
CA CYS A 17 2.15 4.38 15.60
C CYS A 17 0.68 4.15 15.99
N ALA A 18 0.41 4.05 17.28
CA ALA A 18 -0.91 4.30 17.86
C ALA A 18 -0.90 5.75 18.37
N CYS A 19 -1.66 6.65 17.74
CA CYS A 19 -1.82 8.00 18.27
C CYS A 19 -2.72 7.97 19.52
N SER A 20 -2.12 7.83 20.70
CA SER A 20 -2.66 8.35 21.94
C SER A 20 -1.79 9.53 22.39
N PHE A 21 -2.39 10.70 22.58
CA PHE A 21 -1.72 11.90 23.10
C PHE A 21 -1.21 11.62 24.52
N GLY A 22 0.11 11.48 24.65
CA GLY A 22 0.80 11.33 25.93
C GLY A 22 2.31 11.39 25.70
N GLU A 23 2.97 12.36 26.32
CA GLU A 23 4.38 12.68 26.13
C GLU A 23 5.30 11.55 26.63
N SER A 24 6.07 10.94 25.73
CA SER A 24 7.24 10.13 26.09
C SER A 24 8.21 10.03 24.90
N PRO A 25 9.52 9.84 25.15
CA PRO A 25 10.59 10.22 24.23
C PRO A 25 10.72 9.22 23.06
N VAL A 26 10.36 9.66 21.87
CA VAL A 26 10.34 8.87 20.63
C VAL A 26 11.76 8.64 20.11
N ARG A 27 12.20 7.38 20.05
CA ARG A 27 13.39 6.96 19.28
C ARG A 27 13.11 7.11 17.78
N ARG A 28 14.12 7.52 17.02
CA ARG A 28 14.01 7.94 15.62
C ARG A 28 13.79 6.75 14.67
N ILE A 29 12.55 6.49 14.26
CA ILE A 29 12.19 5.46 13.27
C ILE A 29 12.38 6.00 11.84
N ARG A 30 13.08 5.25 10.98
CA ARG A 30 13.14 5.50 9.52
C ARG A 30 11.99 4.75 8.84
N SER A 31 11.15 5.44 8.05
CA SER A 31 10.06 4.81 7.31
C SER A 31 10.60 3.89 6.19
N LEU A 32 10.12 2.65 6.09
CA LEU A 32 10.63 1.62 5.16
C LEU A 32 9.58 1.22 4.10
N ALA A 33 10.04 0.70 2.96
CA ALA A 33 9.24 0.11 1.89
C ALA A 33 8.60 -1.23 2.32
N THR A 34 7.60 -1.73 1.56
CA THR A 34 6.86 -2.94 1.93
C THR A 34 7.66 -4.20 1.73
N ARG A 35 7.91 -4.92 2.84
CA ARG A 35 8.87 -6.03 2.89
C ARG A 35 8.31 -7.39 3.27
N ARG A 36 7.19 -7.48 4.01
CA ARG A 36 6.72 -8.76 4.57
C ARG A 36 5.20 -8.96 4.54
N TYR A 37 4.83 -10.24 4.51
CA TYR A 37 3.50 -10.80 4.80
C TYR A 37 3.64 -12.21 5.36
N PRO A 38 2.77 -12.66 6.31
CA PRO A 38 1.64 -11.96 6.94
C PRO A 38 2.06 -10.86 7.94
N PRO A 39 1.11 -10.04 8.46
CA PRO A 39 1.39 -9.07 9.52
C PRO A 39 2.18 -9.72 10.67
N GLU A 40 3.19 -9.01 11.15
CA GLU A 40 4.12 -9.54 12.13
C GLU A 40 3.37 -9.89 13.43
N SER A 41 3.48 -11.15 13.88
CA SER A 41 2.83 -11.64 15.09
C SER A 41 3.29 -10.92 16.36
N GLN A 42 4.42 -10.22 16.32
CA GLN A 42 4.87 -9.35 17.41
C GLN A 42 4.03 -8.07 17.51
N VAL A 43 3.50 -7.58 16.39
CA VAL A 43 2.71 -6.34 16.29
C VAL A 43 1.23 -6.64 16.41
N PHE A 44 0.77 -7.68 15.72
CA PHE A 44 -0.61 -8.15 15.74
C PHE A 44 -0.67 -9.62 16.17
N PRO A 45 -0.48 -9.91 17.47
CA PRO A 45 -0.34 -11.29 17.98
C PRO A 45 -1.56 -12.18 17.74
N ARG A 46 -2.73 -11.58 17.53
CA ARG A 46 -3.97 -12.29 17.18
C ARG A 46 -4.44 -12.02 15.75
N GLY A 47 -3.60 -11.38 14.93
CA GLY A 47 -3.87 -11.03 13.54
C GLY A 47 -4.97 -10.00 13.35
N MET A 48 -5.17 -9.61 12.09
CA MET A 48 -6.14 -8.58 11.69
C MET A 48 -7.60 -9.00 11.87
N ALA A 49 -7.92 -10.30 11.73
CA ALA A 49 -9.28 -10.79 11.94
C ALA A 49 -9.75 -10.56 13.39
N HIS A 50 -8.86 -10.69 14.38
CA HIS A 50 -9.20 -10.35 15.76
C HIS A 50 -9.46 -8.85 15.93
N ILE A 51 -8.63 -7.99 15.34
CA ILE A 51 -8.84 -6.54 15.38
C ILE A 51 -10.20 -6.20 14.75
N GLN A 52 -10.54 -6.83 13.62
CA GLN A 52 -11.81 -6.61 12.96
C GLN A 52 -12.99 -7.05 13.83
N SER A 53 -12.85 -8.16 14.56
CA SER A 53 -13.88 -8.63 15.51
C SER A 53 -14.17 -7.63 16.63
N LEU A 54 -13.15 -6.85 17.03
CA LEU A 54 -13.24 -5.82 18.05
C LEU A 54 -13.80 -4.50 17.49
N LEU A 55 -13.24 -4.01 16.38
CA LEU A 55 -13.57 -2.71 15.82
C LEU A 55 -14.90 -2.70 15.07
N LYS A 56 -15.21 -3.78 14.33
CA LYS A 56 -16.42 -3.91 13.50
C LYS A 56 -16.63 -2.71 12.55
N MET A 57 -15.54 -2.12 12.08
CA MET A 57 -15.53 -0.98 11.16
C MET A 57 -14.83 -1.38 9.86
N PRO A 58 -15.16 -0.73 8.74
CA PRO A 58 -14.39 -0.87 7.52
C PRO A 58 -12.92 -0.47 7.76
N MET A 59 -12.00 -1.31 7.31
CA MET A 59 -10.57 -1.04 7.40
C MET A 59 -10.00 -0.59 6.06
N VAL A 60 -8.95 0.24 6.14
CA VAL A 60 -8.12 0.62 5.01
C VAL A 60 -6.76 -0.04 5.16
N MET A 61 -6.34 -0.76 4.14
CA MET A 61 -4.97 -1.29 4.04
C MET A 61 -4.12 -0.27 3.30
N HIS A 62 -3.02 0.10 3.93
CA HIS A 62 -2.05 1.02 3.35
C HIS A 62 -0.79 0.25 2.97
N ASN A 63 -0.38 0.41 1.72
CA ASN A 63 0.88 -0.11 1.21
C ASN A 63 1.71 1.04 0.65
N ARG A 64 3.00 1.07 1.00
CA ARG A 64 3.97 1.97 0.39
C ARG A 64 4.47 1.42 -0.95
N GLN A 65 5.60 1.91 -1.46
CA GLN A 65 6.27 1.23 -2.57
C GLN A 65 6.65 -0.19 -2.16
N TRP A 66 6.52 -1.13 -3.09
CA TRP A 66 6.95 -2.50 -2.96
C TRP A 66 8.48 -2.55 -2.96
N SER A 67 9.06 -3.19 -1.93
CA SER A 67 10.51 -3.25 -1.83
C SER A 67 11.12 -4.26 -2.80
N SER A 68 12.27 -3.91 -3.37
CA SER A 68 13.16 -4.87 -4.06
C SER A 68 13.70 -6.00 -3.18
N ASN A 69 13.40 -5.98 -1.87
CA ASN A 69 13.70 -7.03 -0.90
C ASN A 69 12.45 -7.58 -0.22
N SER A 70 11.30 -7.50 -0.89
CA SER A 70 10.04 -7.98 -0.32
C SER A 70 9.93 -9.51 -0.30
N SER A 71 9.26 -10.07 0.70
CA SER A 71 8.99 -11.51 0.76
C SER A 71 8.08 -11.98 -0.38
N TYR A 72 7.28 -11.10 -0.97
CA TYR A 72 6.44 -11.39 -2.13
C TYR A 72 7.24 -11.73 -3.40
N LEU A 73 8.51 -11.34 -3.44
CA LEU A 73 9.40 -11.59 -4.58
C LEU A 73 9.68 -13.08 -4.81
N ALA A 74 9.50 -13.91 -3.79
CA ALA A 74 9.71 -15.35 -3.90
C ALA A 74 8.57 -16.08 -4.64
N LYS A 75 7.41 -15.43 -4.83
CA LYS A 75 6.19 -16.09 -5.33
C LYS A 75 5.81 -15.71 -6.76
N PHE A 76 6.21 -14.54 -7.23
CA PHE A 76 5.89 -14.03 -8.56
C PHE A 76 7.16 -13.55 -9.25
N GLY A 77 7.09 -13.31 -10.56
CA GLY A 77 8.11 -12.56 -11.29
C GLY A 77 7.98 -11.07 -11.00
N TRP A 78 9.12 -10.35 -10.92
CA TRP A 78 9.14 -8.91 -10.61
C TRP A 78 10.15 -8.16 -11.45
N TYR A 79 9.77 -6.98 -11.93
CA TYR A 79 10.70 -5.94 -12.34
C TYR A 79 11.25 -5.30 -11.08
N LYS A 80 12.57 -5.35 -10.90
CA LYS A 80 13.24 -4.86 -9.70
C LYS A 80 14.26 -3.80 -10.08
N SER A 81 14.38 -2.81 -9.21
CA SER A 81 15.44 -1.82 -9.24
C SER A 81 16.01 -1.64 -7.84
N LYS A 82 16.75 -0.56 -7.57
CA LYS A 82 17.51 -0.40 -6.31
C LYS A 82 16.64 -0.57 -5.06
N CYS A 83 15.49 0.12 -4.99
CA CYS A 83 14.62 0.12 -3.81
C CYS A 83 13.17 -0.30 -4.08
N CYS A 84 12.72 -0.24 -5.33
CA CYS A 84 11.35 -0.50 -5.74
C CYS A 84 11.26 -1.79 -6.57
N ALA A 85 10.05 -2.37 -6.64
CA ALA A 85 9.76 -3.49 -7.52
C ALA A 85 8.28 -3.48 -7.92
N ILE A 86 7.95 -3.91 -9.13
CA ILE A 86 6.55 -4.17 -9.51
C ILE A 86 6.41 -5.59 -10.06
N PRO A 87 5.24 -6.23 -9.90
CA PRO A 87 5.02 -7.56 -10.41
C PRO A 87 5.10 -7.57 -11.95
N GLN A 88 5.69 -8.60 -12.52
CA GLN A 88 5.69 -8.84 -13.98
C GLN A 88 4.31 -9.24 -14.49
N ASP A 89 3.49 -9.86 -13.63
CA ASP A 89 2.08 -10.13 -13.88
C ASP A 89 1.24 -9.43 -12.78
N PRO A 90 0.87 -8.16 -12.99
CA PRO A 90 0.08 -7.40 -12.03
C PRO A 90 -1.28 -8.01 -11.74
N HIS A 91 -1.94 -8.59 -12.74
CA HIS A 91 -3.26 -9.19 -12.59
C HIS A 91 -3.23 -10.38 -11.65
N ALA A 92 -2.33 -11.35 -11.90
CA ALA A 92 -2.21 -12.52 -11.04
C ALA A 92 -1.76 -12.14 -9.62
N PHE A 93 -0.81 -11.19 -9.50
CA PHE A 93 -0.33 -10.73 -8.21
C PHE A 93 -1.45 -10.07 -7.39
N PHE A 94 -2.14 -9.06 -7.95
CA PHE A 94 -3.14 -8.31 -7.19
C PHE A 94 -4.38 -9.14 -6.87
N HIS A 95 -4.80 -10.04 -7.78
CA HIS A 95 -5.85 -11.01 -7.47
C HIS A 95 -5.49 -11.84 -6.24
N TRP A 96 -4.35 -12.52 -6.27
CA TRP A 96 -3.85 -13.31 -5.15
C TRP A 96 -3.65 -12.48 -3.88
N PHE A 97 -3.14 -11.25 -4.02
CA PHE A 97 -2.86 -10.37 -2.89
C PHE A 97 -4.14 -10.03 -2.13
N PHE A 98 -5.22 -9.68 -2.84
CA PHE A 98 -6.50 -9.31 -2.22
C PHE A 98 -7.31 -10.51 -1.72
N GLU A 99 -7.10 -11.71 -2.27
CA GLU A 99 -7.76 -12.93 -1.80
C GLU A 99 -7.30 -13.38 -0.40
N GLN A 100 -6.06 -13.10 -0.03
CA GLN A 100 -5.46 -13.60 1.22
C GLN A 100 -5.89 -12.85 2.49
N GLN A 101 -6.94 -12.04 2.40
CA GLN A 101 -7.34 -11.14 3.48
C GLN A 101 -8.78 -11.38 3.96
N PRO A 102 -9.24 -12.65 4.10
CA PRO A 102 -10.59 -12.91 4.60
C PRO A 102 -10.69 -12.50 6.08
N GLY A 103 -11.83 -11.92 6.44
CA GLY A 103 -12.12 -11.53 7.83
C GLY A 103 -11.40 -10.26 8.31
N TRP A 104 -10.59 -9.61 7.48
CA TRP A 104 -9.91 -8.35 7.86
C TRP A 104 -10.84 -7.14 7.79
N GLY A 105 -12.03 -7.27 7.19
CA GLY A 105 -12.95 -6.13 6.99
C GLY A 105 -12.39 -5.05 6.06
N LEU A 106 -11.45 -5.43 5.20
CA LEU A 106 -10.81 -4.51 4.27
C LEU A 106 -11.82 -4.00 3.24
N ALA A 107 -12.04 -2.69 3.23
CA ALA A 107 -12.93 -2.01 2.29
C ALA A 107 -12.18 -1.21 1.22
N MET A 108 -10.99 -0.69 1.54
CA MET A 108 -10.20 0.12 0.61
C MET A 108 -8.71 -0.16 0.75
N TYR A 109 -8.01 -0.18 -0.38
CA TYR A 109 -6.58 -0.30 -0.48
C TYR A 109 -5.96 1.02 -0.93
N GLU A 110 -4.98 1.51 -0.19
CA GLU A 110 -4.20 2.68 -0.57
C GLU A 110 -2.83 2.25 -1.10
N GLN A 111 -2.56 2.52 -2.37
CA GLN A 111 -1.21 2.46 -2.94
C GLN A 111 -0.52 3.81 -2.75
N ASP A 112 0.54 3.82 -1.96
CA ASP A 112 1.32 5.00 -1.59
C ASP A 112 2.65 5.06 -2.32
N TRP A 113 3.20 6.27 -2.42
CA TRP A 113 4.48 6.57 -3.09
C TRP A 113 4.52 6.11 -4.54
N MET A 114 3.41 6.28 -5.27
CA MET A 114 3.31 5.83 -6.67
C MET A 114 4.34 6.51 -7.58
N ASN A 115 4.57 7.81 -7.42
CA ASN A 115 5.65 8.50 -8.13
C ASN A 115 7.05 7.91 -7.86
N ILE A 116 7.36 7.56 -6.60
CA ILE A 116 8.64 6.95 -6.22
C ILE A 116 8.75 5.53 -6.79
N GLU A 117 7.65 4.80 -6.86
CA GLU A 117 7.61 3.46 -7.47
C GLU A 117 7.79 3.55 -8.99
N TYR A 118 7.11 4.49 -9.63
CA TYR A 118 7.22 4.78 -11.06
C TYR A 118 8.66 5.16 -11.45
N ASP A 119 9.21 6.20 -10.84
CA ASP A 119 10.59 6.65 -11.09
C ASP A 119 11.63 5.60 -10.66
N GLY A 120 11.27 4.80 -9.65
CA GLY A 120 12.16 3.85 -9.00
C GLY A 120 12.28 2.53 -9.73
N VAL A 121 11.40 2.21 -10.69
CA VAL A 121 11.46 0.98 -11.50
C VAL A 121 11.69 1.33 -12.97
N GLU A 122 12.88 1.02 -13.48
CA GLU A 122 13.30 1.35 -14.85
C GLU A 122 12.36 0.80 -15.94
N ALA A 123 11.74 -0.36 -15.70
CA ALA A 123 10.79 -0.96 -16.63
C ALA A 123 9.55 -0.07 -16.87
N LEU A 124 9.11 0.71 -15.88
CA LEU A 124 8.00 1.67 -16.04
C LEU A 124 8.38 2.88 -16.88
N GLN A 125 9.68 3.18 -16.98
CA GLN A 125 10.19 4.30 -17.80
C GLN A 125 10.47 3.90 -19.25
N THR A 126 10.63 2.59 -19.51
CA THR A 126 11.12 2.07 -20.79
C THR A 126 10.08 1.22 -21.53
N ASN A 127 9.04 0.75 -20.84
CA ASN A 127 7.93 0.01 -21.42
C ASN A 127 6.66 0.87 -21.42
N LEU A 128 6.15 1.16 -22.62
CA LEU A 128 5.01 2.05 -22.84
C LEU A 128 3.69 1.55 -22.23
N THR A 129 3.50 0.23 -22.06
CA THR A 129 2.21 -0.32 -21.57
C THR A 129 2.26 -0.82 -20.13
N LEU A 130 3.46 -0.93 -19.54
CA LEU A 130 3.62 -1.59 -18.24
C LEU A 130 2.96 -0.81 -17.09
N ALA A 131 2.97 0.52 -17.16
CA ALA A 131 2.29 1.35 -16.17
C ALA A 131 0.77 1.12 -16.21
N ASP A 132 0.18 1.11 -17.40
CA ASP A 132 -1.24 0.84 -17.58
C ASP A 132 -1.61 -0.57 -17.11
N ASP A 133 -0.81 -1.59 -17.44
CA ASP A 133 -1.01 -2.96 -16.98
C ASP A 133 -0.92 -3.09 -15.46
N TRP A 134 0.00 -2.34 -14.83
CA TRP A 134 0.16 -2.30 -13.38
C TRP A 134 -1.08 -1.72 -12.69
N LEU A 135 -1.58 -0.58 -13.18
CA LEU A 135 -2.79 0.07 -12.66
C LEU A 135 -4.04 -0.77 -12.92
N ALA A 136 -4.17 -1.36 -14.11
CA ALA A 136 -5.29 -2.21 -14.50
C ALA A 136 -5.35 -3.49 -13.65
N GLY A 137 -4.20 -4.15 -13.43
CA GLY A 137 -4.12 -5.33 -12.58
C GLY A 137 -4.51 -5.04 -11.14
N MET A 138 -4.03 -3.91 -10.59
CA MET A 138 -4.39 -3.46 -9.24
C MET A 138 -5.89 -3.19 -9.10
N ALA A 139 -6.45 -2.44 -10.05
CA ALA A 139 -7.87 -2.12 -10.04
C ALA A 139 -8.75 -3.37 -10.24
N ALA A 140 -8.36 -4.29 -11.13
CA ALA A 140 -9.07 -5.53 -11.36
C ALA A 140 -9.09 -6.43 -10.12
N GLY A 141 -7.94 -6.61 -9.46
CA GLY A 141 -7.87 -7.38 -8.22
C GLY A 141 -8.71 -6.77 -7.10
N ALA A 142 -8.67 -5.45 -6.95
CA ALA A 142 -9.49 -4.75 -5.96
C ALA A 142 -10.99 -4.95 -6.26
N HIS A 143 -11.39 -4.73 -7.52
CA HIS A 143 -12.77 -4.91 -7.98
C HIS A 143 -13.30 -6.33 -7.73
N ALA A 144 -12.56 -7.35 -8.17
CA ALA A 144 -12.93 -8.75 -8.00
C ALA A 144 -13.13 -9.13 -6.53
N SER A 145 -12.42 -8.44 -5.63
CA SER A 145 -12.50 -8.67 -4.19
C SER A 145 -13.49 -7.75 -3.45
N GLY A 146 -14.29 -6.96 -4.19
CA GLY A 146 -15.30 -6.06 -3.63
C GLY A 146 -14.72 -4.84 -2.90
N ARG A 147 -13.54 -4.37 -3.31
CA ARG A 147 -12.78 -3.30 -2.64
C ARG A 147 -12.53 -2.13 -3.58
N THR A 148 -12.25 -0.98 -2.97
CA THR A 148 -11.82 0.22 -3.70
C THR A 148 -10.33 0.46 -3.55
N VAL A 149 -9.78 1.31 -4.42
CA VAL A 149 -8.40 1.75 -4.41
C VAL A 149 -8.34 3.27 -4.28
N GLN A 150 -7.38 3.73 -3.47
CA GLN A 150 -6.91 5.10 -3.40
C GLN A 150 -5.47 5.18 -3.90
N TYR A 151 -5.20 6.11 -4.81
CA TYR A 151 -3.83 6.42 -5.26
C TYR A 151 -3.23 7.53 -4.42
N CYS A 152 -1.97 7.38 -4.02
CA CYS A 152 -1.26 8.40 -3.26
C CYS A 152 0.06 8.80 -3.92
N MET A 153 0.17 10.12 -4.11
CA MET A 153 1.16 10.79 -4.96
C MET A 153 1.28 10.17 -6.36
N PRO A 154 0.15 9.93 -7.05
CA PRO A 154 0.18 9.51 -8.45
C PRO A 154 0.68 10.65 -9.34
N TYR A 155 1.21 10.29 -10.51
CA TYR A 155 1.35 11.24 -11.60
C TYR A 155 0.00 11.53 -12.28
N PRO A 156 -0.14 12.65 -13.02
CA PRO A 156 -1.38 12.95 -13.73
C PRO A 156 -1.85 11.85 -14.69
N HIS A 157 -0.91 11.12 -15.31
CA HIS A 157 -1.25 10.00 -16.19
C HIS A 157 -1.85 8.82 -15.41
N ASP A 158 -1.36 8.51 -14.20
CA ASP A 158 -1.93 7.47 -13.34
C ASP A 158 -3.38 7.81 -12.94
N VAL A 159 -3.65 9.09 -12.68
CA VAL A 159 -5.01 9.56 -12.34
C VAL A 159 -5.94 9.42 -13.55
N LEU A 160 -5.46 9.78 -14.74
CA LEU A 160 -6.22 9.64 -15.98
C LEU A 160 -6.52 8.16 -16.27
N ALA A 161 -5.51 7.29 -16.22
CA ALA A 161 -5.70 5.84 -16.39
C ALA A 161 -6.64 5.26 -15.32
N GLY A 162 -6.46 5.66 -14.06
CA GLY A 162 -7.31 5.27 -12.95
C GLY A 162 -8.79 5.61 -13.14
N SER A 163 -9.10 6.71 -13.84
CA SER A 163 -10.50 7.11 -14.09
C SER A 163 -11.29 6.11 -14.95
N ALA A 164 -10.60 5.24 -15.70
CA ALA A 164 -11.22 4.17 -16.47
C ALA A 164 -11.66 2.98 -15.60
N HIS A 165 -11.26 2.94 -14.33
CA HIS A 165 -11.48 1.80 -13.44
C HIS A 165 -12.38 2.14 -12.26
N ALA A 166 -13.58 1.56 -12.20
CA ALA A 166 -14.56 1.82 -11.15
C ALA A 166 -14.08 1.52 -9.71
N ALA A 167 -13.09 0.65 -9.55
CA ALA A 167 -12.49 0.38 -8.25
C ALA A 167 -11.61 1.53 -7.75
N VAL A 168 -11.05 2.36 -8.63
CA VAL A 168 -10.25 3.53 -8.26
C VAL A 168 -11.21 4.68 -7.96
N THR A 169 -11.33 5.03 -6.68
CA THR A 169 -12.39 5.96 -6.23
C THR A 169 -11.88 7.34 -5.87
N ASN A 170 -10.59 7.46 -5.56
CA ASN A 170 -9.99 8.72 -5.19
C ASN A 170 -8.46 8.68 -5.33
N ALA A 171 -7.86 9.87 -5.40
CA ALA A 171 -6.42 10.04 -5.50
C ALA A 171 -6.00 11.25 -4.64
N ARG A 172 -4.82 11.18 -4.05
CA ARG A 172 -4.23 12.32 -3.33
C ARG A 172 -3.62 13.30 -4.32
N ALA A 173 -4.11 14.53 -4.30
CA ALA A 173 -3.68 15.58 -5.23
C ALA A 173 -2.33 16.23 -4.86
N THR A 174 -1.86 16.10 -3.62
CA THR A 174 -0.66 16.78 -3.11
C THR A 174 0.21 15.85 -2.28
N GLY A 175 1.42 16.30 -1.94
CA GLY A 175 2.19 15.69 -0.86
C GLY A 175 1.49 15.82 0.50
N ASP A 176 2.12 15.26 1.53
CA ASP A 176 1.55 15.23 2.88
C ASP A 176 1.32 16.65 3.45
N TYR A 177 0.10 16.87 3.97
CA TYR A 177 -0.37 18.17 4.47
C TYR A 177 0.45 18.69 5.67
N PHE A 178 1.09 17.81 6.44
CA PHE A 178 2.07 18.18 7.46
C PHE A 178 3.30 17.28 7.36
N HIS A 179 4.46 17.88 7.13
CA HIS A 179 5.73 17.19 7.30
C HIS A 179 5.99 16.97 8.79
N ALA A 180 5.90 15.74 9.26
CA ALA A 180 6.68 15.38 10.43
C ALA A 180 8.16 15.60 10.06
N LYS A 181 8.94 16.28 10.92
CA LYS A 181 10.38 16.57 10.74
C LYS A 181 11.27 15.31 10.52
N HIS A 182 10.67 14.12 10.40
CA HIS A 182 11.32 12.81 10.41
C HIS A 182 10.88 11.87 9.28
N GLN A 183 10.24 12.34 8.21
CA GLN A 183 9.99 11.48 7.05
C GLN A 183 11.30 11.16 6.30
N ALA A 184 11.67 9.88 6.28
CA ALA A 184 12.88 9.41 5.63
C ALA A 184 12.66 9.34 4.10
N ARG A 185 13.48 10.07 3.34
CA ARG A 185 13.59 9.94 1.88
C ARG A 185 14.44 8.72 1.54
N CYS A 186 14.05 7.97 0.51
CA CYS A 186 14.96 7.02 -0.13
C CYS A 186 16.09 7.83 -0.81
N ILE A 187 17.33 7.54 -0.42
CA ILE A 187 18.57 7.98 -1.09
C ILE A 187 19.26 6.70 -1.58
#